data_AF-A0A2J0LKI2-F1
#
_entry.id   AF-A0A2J0LKI2-F1
#
_cell.length_a   1.000
_cell.length_b   1.000
_cell.length_c   1.000
_cell.angle_alpha   90.00
_cell.angle_beta   90.00
_cell.angle_gamma   90.00
#
_symmetry.space_group_name_H-M   'P 1'
#
loop_
_entity.id
_entity.type
_entity.pdbx_description
1 polymer ?
#
loop_
_entity_poly.entity_id
_entity_poly.type
_entity_poly.pdbx_seq_one_letter_code
_entity_poly.pdbx_strand_id
1 'polypeptide(L)'
;PDTDSMSLTKVRDLRYGENPHQRAAVYVEKGSAIPRHFHQLHGKELSYNNILDIEATLDMIKEFTAPAACVIKHSNPCGVAEAKTLDKALRDAVDSDPLSAFGGIVALNRPCTLTNAKTAFEKLGFFEVLIAPSFDKQAFRILSQKQNLRLIEISLDDVPPGTQDMKRVNGGILVQDRDEKIVTAADLKIVTKKKPTKAQMQSLLFG
;
A
#
# COMPACT_ATOMS: atom_id res chain seq x y z
N PRO A 1 -25.20 12.18 -10.09
CA PRO A 1 -26.24 13.15 -9.67
C PRO A 1 -25.87 14.53 -10.20
N ASP A 2 -26.82 15.44 -10.43
CA ASP A 2 -26.53 16.79 -10.93
C ASP A 2 -25.93 17.73 -9.88
N THR A 3 -25.99 17.35 -8.60
CA THR A 3 -25.34 18.04 -7.47
C THR A 3 -24.82 16.99 -6.50
N ASP A 4 -23.61 17.20 -5.98
CA ASP A 4 -22.96 16.33 -5.01
C ASP A 4 -22.45 17.14 -3.81
N SER A 5 -22.50 16.56 -2.61
CA SER A 5 -22.10 17.22 -1.36
C SER A 5 -21.46 16.24 -0.38
N MET A 6 -20.22 16.53 0.03
CA MET A 6 -19.48 15.73 1.01
C MET A 6 -19.47 16.38 2.39
N SER A 7 -19.83 15.62 3.42
CA SER A 7 -19.71 16.04 4.82
C SER A 7 -18.49 15.40 5.47
N LEU A 8 -17.50 16.21 5.84
CA LEU A 8 -16.24 15.74 6.40
C LEU A 8 -16.07 16.17 7.87
N THR A 9 -15.48 15.29 8.69
CA THR A 9 -15.09 15.56 10.08
C THR A 9 -13.56 15.55 10.18
N LYS A 10 -12.98 16.57 10.80
CA LYS A 10 -11.53 16.63 11.02
C LYS A 10 -11.13 15.61 12.09
N VAL A 11 -10.16 14.75 11.80
CA VAL A 11 -9.61 13.79 12.76
C VAL A 11 -8.43 14.41 13.51
N ARG A 12 -7.47 14.98 12.78
CA ARG A 12 -6.29 15.65 13.37
C ARG A 12 -5.61 16.58 12.38
N ASP A 13 -4.84 17.53 12.90
CA ASP A 13 -3.84 18.25 12.13
C ASP A 13 -2.63 17.37 11.81
N LEU A 14 -1.99 17.64 10.68
CA LEU A 14 -0.71 17.07 10.30
C LEU A 14 0.38 18.14 10.47
N ARG A 15 1.62 17.70 10.67
CA ARG A 15 2.76 18.60 10.87
C ARG A 15 2.93 19.61 9.72
N TYR A 16 2.73 19.14 8.49
CA TYR A 16 2.70 19.92 7.25
C TYR A 16 2.06 19.05 6.14
N GLY A 17 1.80 19.64 4.97
CA GLY A 17 1.30 18.97 3.77
C GLY A 17 2.39 18.19 3.03
N GLU A 18 2.36 18.19 1.71
CA GLU A 18 3.42 17.54 0.91
C GLU A 18 4.79 18.18 1.18
N ASN A 19 4.79 19.50 1.40
CA ASN A 19 5.97 20.30 1.67
C ASN A 19 5.87 21.04 3.03
N PRO A 20 7.01 21.33 3.70
CA PRO A 20 7.02 21.94 5.04
C PRO A 20 6.27 23.26 5.20
N HIS A 21 6.11 24.04 4.12
CA HIS A 21 5.43 25.34 4.14
C HIS A 21 3.90 25.22 4.02
N GLN A 22 3.38 24.03 3.74
CA GLN A 22 1.96 23.78 3.57
C GLN A 22 1.35 23.26 4.88
N ARG A 23 0.17 23.75 5.26
CA ARG A 23 -0.61 23.18 6.39
C ARG A 23 -1.47 22.03 5.86
N ALA A 24 -1.67 20.99 6.67
CA ALA A 24 -2.53 19.88 6.31
C ALA A 24 -3.23 19.27 7.52
N ALA A 25 -4.29 18.52 7.26
CA ALA A 25 -5.07 17.80 8.25
C ALA A 25 -5.73 16.58 7.61
N VAL A 26 -6.02 15.56 8.43
CA VAL A 26 -6.80 14.40 8.02
C VAL A 26 -8.27 14.67 8.29
N TYR A 27 -9.10 14.47 7.28
CA TYR A 27 -10.56 14.52 7.36
C TYR A 27 -11.14 13.18 6.94
N VAL A 28 -12.30 12.85 7.50
CA VAL A 28 -13.01 11.60 7.20
C VAL A 28 -14.48 11.88 6.94
N GLU A 29 -15.09 11.12 6.04
CA GLU A 29 -16.51 11.28 5.76
C GLU A 29 -17.37 10.96 6.98
N LYS A 30 -18.43 11.73 7.17
CA LYS A 30 -19.35 11.56 8.30
C LYS A 30 -20.05 10.20 8.17
N GLY A 31 -19.84 9.32 9.15
CA GLY A 31 -20.36 7.94 9.13
C GLY A 31 -19.44 6.95 8.43
N SER A 32 -18.40 7.42 7.73
CA SER A 32 -17.28 6.58 7.33
C SER A 32 -16.46 6.23 8.56
N ALA A 33 -15.99 5.00 8.57
CA ALA A 33 -15.28 4.45 9.71
C ALA A 33 -13.78 4.74 9.66
N ILE A 34 -13.27 5.64 8.80
CA ILE A 34 -11.85 6.02 8.84
C ILE A 34 -11.60 6.67 10.21
N PRO A 35 -10.94 5.95 11.12
CA PRO A 35 -9.65 5.31 10.86
C PRO A 35 -9.65 3.75 10.81
N ARG A 36 -10.61 3.08 10.17
CA ARG A 36 -10.76 1.61 10.22
C ARG A 36 -9.84 0.81 9.30
N HIS A 37 -9.29 1.38 8.22
CA HIS A 37 -8.51 0.56 7.28
C HIS A 37 -7.05 0.36 7.69
N PHE A 38 -6.52 1.23 8.56
CA PHE A 38 -5.19 1.05 9.12
C PHE A 38 -5.05 1.61 10.54
N HIS A 39 -4.23 0.96 11.35
CA HIS A 39 -3.91 1.34 12.72
C HIS A 39 -2.40 1.42 12.94
N GLN A 40 -1.93 2.54 13.46
CA GLN A 40 -0.52 2.72 13.77
C GLN A 40 -0.18 2.11 15.13
N LEU A 41 0.58 1.02 15.13
CA LEU A 41 0.99 0.29 16.33
C LEU A 41 2.27 0.83 16.99
N HIS A 42 3.13 1.49 16.21
CA HIS A 42 4.44 1.99 16.66
C HIS A 42 4.94 3.14 15.78
N GLY A 43 5.93 3.87 16.28
CA GLY A 43 6.71 4.84 15.52
C GLY A 43 6.25 6.29 15.66
N LYS A 44 6.90 7.17 14.89
CA LYS A 44 6.58 8.60 14.82
C LYS A 44 5.20 8.85 14.19
N GLU A 45 4.60 10.00 14.44
CA GLU A 45 3.38 10.41 13.75
C GLU A 45 3.53 10.34 12.22
N LEU A 46 2.44 9.94 11.55
CA LEU A 46 2.38 9.88 10.09
C LEU A 46 2.37 11.29 9.49
N SER A 47 3.22 11.51 8.49
CA SER A 47 3.17 12.73 7.67
C SER A 47 2.10 12.62 6.58
N TYR A 48 1.81 13.74 5.90
CA TYR A 48 0.93 13.76 4.73
C TYR A 48 1.38 12.75 3.65
N ASN A 49 2.68 12.76 3.31
CA ASN A 49 3.22 11.85 2.30
C ASN A 49 3.16 10.39 2.78
N ASN A 50 3.38 10.11 4.06
CA ASN A 50 3.23 8.74 4.56
C ASN A 50 1.79 8.23 4.41
N ILE A 51 0.78 9.08 4.59
CA ILE A 51 -0.62 8.68 4.39
C ILE A 51 -0.88 8.41 2.90
N LEU A 52 -0.42 9.28 2.00
CA LEU A 52 -0.55 9.05 0.56
C LEU A 52 0.13 7.76 0.12
N ASP A 53 1.34 7.50 0.62
CA ASP A 53 2.08 6.27 0.31
C ASP A 53 1.36 5.04 0.89
N ILE A 54 0.79 5.10 2.11
CA ILE A 54 0.01 4.01 2.71
C ILE A 54 -1.22 3.67 1.85
N GLU A 55 -1.98 4.67 1.40
CA GLU A 55 -3.16 4.44 0.55
C GLU A 55 -2.77 3.81 -0.79
N ALA A 56 -1.74 4.36 -1.47
CA ALA A 56 -1.21 3.76 -2.71
C ALA A 56 -0.73 2.31 -2.51
N THR A 57 -0.18 2.02 -1.32
CA THR A 57 0.27 0.69 -0.97
C THR A 57 -0.89 -0.28 -0.72
N LEU A 58 -1.97 0.19 -0.09
CA LEU A 58 -3.16 -0.60 0.20
C LEU A 58 -3.86 -1.05 -1.08
N ASP A 59 -4.02 -0.15 -2.04
CA ASP A 59 -4.65 -0.47 -3.32
C ASP A 59 -3.84 -1.56 -4.06
N MET A 60 -2.51 -1.39 -4.12
CA MET A 60 -1.60 -2.35 -4.76
C MET A 60 -1.61 -3.73 -4.08
N ILE A 61 -1.45 -3.79 -2.76
CA ILE A 61 -1.20 -5.05 -2.05
C ILE A 61 -2.45 -5.94 -1.99
N LYS A 62 -3.65 -5.36 -2.19
CA LYS A 62 -4.94 -6.05 -2.22
C LYS A 62 -5.20 -6.79 -3.53
N GLU A 63 -4.55 -6.43 -4.62
CA GLU A 63 -4.68 -7.13 -5.92
C GLU A 63 -4.14 -8.57 -5.86
N PHE A 64 -3.27 -8.87 -4.91
CA PHE A 64 -2.58 -10.15 -4.81
C PHE A 64 -3.24 -11.11 -3.81
N THR A 65 -3.67 -12.26 -4.31
CA THR A 65 -4.18 -13.36 -3.46
C THR A 65 -3.06 -14.29 -2.98
N ALA A 66 -1.99 -14.49 -3.74
CA ALA A 66 -0.80 -15.24 -3.31
C ALA A 66 0.06 -14.42 -2.34
N PRO A 67 0.96 -15.02 -1.52
CA PRO A 67 1.87 -14.25 -0.67
C PRO A 67 2.66 -13.22 -1.49
N ALA A 68 2.48 -11.95 -1.16
CA ALA A 68 3.01 -10.83 -1.92
C ALA A 68 3.60 -9.75 -1.00
N ALA A 69 4.56 -9.04 -1.56
CA ALA A 69 5.16 -7.86 -0.95
C ALA A 69 5.33 -6.77 -2.01
N CYS A 70 5.19 -5.52 -1.59
CA CYS A 70 5.51 -4.37 -2.42
C CYS A 70 6.31 -3.32 -1.64
N VAL A 71 7.06 -2.52 -2.39
CA VAL A 71 7.82 -1.39 -1.89
C VAL A 71 7.43 -0.14 -2.68
N ILE A 72 6.92 0.87 -1.97
CA ILE A 72 6.39 2.11 -2.52
C ILE A 72 7.26 3.27 -2.07
N LYS A 73 7.47 4.24 -2.96
CA LYS A 73 8.13 5.52 -2.65
C LYS A 73 7.49 6.63 -3.46
N HIS A 74 7.03 7.69 -2.79
CA HIS A 74 6.35 8.82 -3.43
C HIS A 74 5.18 8.37 -4.32
N SER A 75 4.32 7.50 -3.77
CA SER A 75 3.16 6.87 -4.40
C SER A 75 3.46 5.98 -5.62
N ASN A 76 4.74 5.67 -5.89
CA ASN A 76 5.14 4.83 -7.02
C ASN A 76 5.72 3.48 -6.53
N PRO A 77 5.35 2.35 -7.15
CA PRO A 77 5.97 1.07 -6.86
C PRO A 77 7.40 1.06 -7.41
N CYS A 78 8.37 0.81 -6.52
CA CYS A 78 9.75 0.50 -6.92
C CYS A 78 10.01 -1.01 -6.96
N GLY A 79 9.13 -1.81 -6.35
CA GLY A 79 9.15 -3.26 -6.49
C GLY A 79 7.88 -3.92 -5.99
N VAL A 80 7.44 -4.95 -6.68
CA VAL A 80 6.31 -5.79 -6.32
C VAL A 80 6.67 -7.22 -6.67
N ALA A 81 6.36 -8.17 -5.78
CA ALA A 81 6.58 -9.58 -6.07
C ALA A 81 5.56 -10.47 -5.36
N GLU A 82 5.19 -11.55 -6.04
CA GLU A 82 4.47 -12.68 -5.47
C GLU A 82 5.37 -13.93 -5.42
N ALA A 83 5.20 -14.75 -4.39
CA ALA A 83 5.94 -15.99 -4.26
C ALA A 83 5.21 -17.02 -3.40
N LYS A 84 5.73 -18.25 -3.38
CA LYS A 84 5.23 -19.31 -2.49
C LYS A 84 5.38 -18.97 -1.00
N THR A 85 6.37 -18.14 -0.65
CA THR A 85 6.62 -17.69 0.72
C THR A 85 6.70 -16.18 0.75
N LEU A 86 6.15 -15.58 1.82
CA LEU A 86 6.19 -14.13 2.01
C LEU A 86 7.63 -13.60 2.09
N ASP A 87 8.56 -14.40 2.64
CA ASP A 87 9.98 -14.01 2.70
C ASP A 87 10.62 -13.88 1.32
N LYS A 88 10.31 -14.83 0.42
CA LYS A 88 10.80 -14.77 -0.96
C LYS A 88 10.19 -13.56 -1.68
N ALA A 89 8.87 -13.34 -1.55
CA ALA A 89 8.20 -12.18 -2.13
C ALA A 89 8.84 -10.86 -1.64
N LEU A 90 9.09 -10.74 -0.35
CA LEU A 90 9.76 -9.57 0.22
C LEU A 90 11.17 -9.36 -0.35
N ARG A 91 11.98 -10.43 -0.46
CA ARG A 91 13.32 -10.34 -1.04
C ARG A 91 13.26 -9.89 -2.50
N ASP A 92 12.41 -10.52 -3.31
CA ASP A 92 12.27 -10.23 -4.74
C ASP A 92 11.73 -8.80 -4.98
N ALA A 93 10.79 -8.33 -4.15
CA ALA A 93 10.25 -6.98 -4.25
C ALA A 93 11.34 -5.93 -3.96
N VAL A 94 12.15 -6.14 -2.92
CA VAL A 94 13.28 -5.23 -2.62
C VAL A 94 14.38 -5.31 -3.68
N ASP A 95 14.63 -6.50 -4.23
CA ASP A 95 15.65 -6.73 -5.26
C ASP A 95 15.29 -6.17 -6.64
N SER A 96 14.04 -5.75 -6.84
CA SER A 96 13.60 -5.10 -8.08
C SER A 96 14.27 -3.74 -8.29
N ASP A 97 14.35 -2.91 -7.23
CA ASP A 97 15.12 -1.67 -7.19
C ASP A 97 15.59 -1.35 -5.75
N PRO A 98 16.73 -1.93 -5.32
CA PRO A 98 17.24 -1.74 -3.96
C PRO A 98 17.56 -0.28 -3.62
N LEU A 99 17.94 0.52 -4.62
CA LEU A 99 18.33 1.91 -4.42
C LEU A 99 17.09 2.77 -4.10
N SER A 100 16.02 2.58 -4.87
CA SER A 100 14.76 3.29 -4.62
C SER A 100 14.07 2.78 -3.35
N ALA A 101 14.17 1.50 -3.04
CA ALA A 101 13.55 0.89 -1.86
C ALA A 101 14.04 1.49 -0.53
N PHE A 102 15.25 2.05 -0.50
CA PHE A 102 15.78 2.74 0.69
C PHE A 102 14.90 3.94 1.09
N GLY A 103 14.42 3.90 2.33
CA GLY A 103 13.50 4.91 2.88
C GLY A 103 12.08 4.82 2.34
N GLY A 104 11.72 3.74 1.64
CA GLY A 104 10.36 3.50 1.17
C GLY A 104 9.40 3.01 2.25
N ILE A 105 8.17 2.74 1.81
CA ILE A 105 7.14 2.00 2.53
C ILE A 105 7.15 0.56 2.04
N VAL A 106 7.16 -0.38 2.97
CA VAL A 106 7.09 -1.82 2.67
C VAL A 106 5.71 -2.32 3.08
N ALA A 107 5.04 -3.09 2.22
CA ALA A 107 3.83 -3.81 2.60
C ALA A 107 3.88 -5.29 2.30
N LEU A 108 3.14 -6.02 3.13
CA LEU A 108 2.96 -7.46 3.08
C LEU A 108 1.46 -7.75 3.06
N ASN A 109 0.98 -8.64 2.18
CA ASN A 109 -0.43 -9.05 2.19
C ASN A 109 -0.75 -10.19 3.18
N ARG A 110 0.20 -10.50 4.08
CA ARG A 110 0.12 -11.55 5.10
C ARG A 110 0.77 -11.07 6.40
N PRO A 111 0.44 -11.68 7.56
CA PRO A 111 1.06 -11.33 8.84
C PRO A 111 2.59 -11.30 8.78
N CYS A 112 3.19 -10.25 9.35
CA CYS A 112 4.63 -10.08 9.38
C CYS A 112 5.24 -11.02 10.43
N THR A 113 5.99 -12.03 9.97
CA THR A 113 6.69 -12.98 10.83
C THR A 113 8.07 -12.45 11.26
N LEU A 114 8.70 -13.10 12.25
CA LEU A 114 10.07 -12.78 12.66
C LEU A 114 11.06 -12.86 11.48
N THR A 115 10.88 -13.85 10.60
CA THR A 115 11.74 -14.02 9.42
C THR A 115 11.61 -12.82 8.49
N ASN A 116 10.37 -12.41 8.18
CA ASN A 116 10.14 -11.25 7.31
C ASN A 116 10.71 -9.96 7.90
N ALA A 117 10.53 -9.76 9.21
CA ALA A 117 11.07 -8.58 9.90
C ALA A 117 12.62 -8.53 9.87
N LYS A 118 13.29 -9.68 10.03
CA LYS A 118 14.75 -9.77 9.87
C LYS A 118 15.17 -9.46 8.44
N THR A 119 14.47 -10.02 7.46
CA THR A 119 14.74 -9.80 6.04
C THR A 119 14.52 -8.36 5.62
N ALA A 120 13.48 -7.69 6.12
CA ALA A 120 13.28 -6.26 5.88
C ALA A 120 14.50 -5.45 6.36
N PHE A 121 15.02 -5.72 7.56
CA PHE A 121 16.22 -5.05 8.05
C PHE A 121 17.48 -5.41 7.26
N GLU A 122 17.67 -6.68 6.92
CA GLU A 122 18.80 -7.18 6.14
C GLU A 122 18.88 -6.51 4.76
N LYS A 123 17.74 -6.42 4.06
CA LYS A 123 17.69 -6.00 2.65
C LYS A 123 17.60 -4.49 2.48
N LEU A 124 16.89 -3.79 3.36
CA LEU A 124 16.63 -2.35 3.20
C LEU A 124 17.59 -1.49 4.03
N GLY A 125 18.00 -1.96 5.21
CA GLY A 125 18.72 -1.17 6.22
C GLY A 125 17.86 -0.05 6.86
N PHE A 126 17.13 0.71 6.04
CA PHE A 126 16.25 1.80 6.43
C PHE A 126 14.99 1.85 5.55
N PHE A 127 13.84 1.96 6.20
CA PHE A 127 12.51 2.15 5.61
C PHE A 127 11.66 2.94 6.62
N GLU A 128 10.70 3.73 6.14
CA GLU A 128 9.93 4.62 7.01
C GLU A 128 8.72 3.93 7.65
N VAL A 129 8.12 3.01 6.90
CA VAL A 129 6.86 2.36 7.25
C VAL A 129 6.91 0.89 6.84
N LEU A 130 6.41 0.00 7.70
CA LEU A 130 6.09 -1.37 7.36
C LEU A 130 4.61 -1.62 7.64
N ILE A 131 3.91 -2.12 6.63
CA ILE A 131 2.47 -2.36 6.61
C ILE A 131 2.22 -3.87 6.53
N ALA A 132 1.35 -4.39 7.38
CA ALA A 132 0.92 -5.80 7.31
C ALA A 132 -0.46 -5.98 7.97
N PRO A 133 -1.21 -7.04 7.65
CA PRO A 133 -2.47 -7.37 8.32
C PRO A 133 -2.33 -7.58 9.84
N SER A 134 -1.15 -7.98 10.30
CA SER A 134 -0.79 -8.09 11.72
C SER A 134 0.71 -8.36 11.84
N PHE A 135 1.21 -8.32 13.07
CA PHE A 135 2.62 -8.59 13.38
C PHE A 135 2.74 -9.67 14.45
N ASP A 136 3.57 -10.67 14.20
CA ASP A 136 3.96 -11.60 15.25
C ASP A 136 4.61 -10.85 16.41
N LYS A 137 4.38 -11.31 17.65
CA LYS A 137 4.98 -10.70 18.86
C LYS A 137 6.51 -10.55 18.74
N GLN A 138 7.18 -11.53 18.13
CA GLN A 138 8.62 -11.50 17.93
C GLN A 138 9.04 -10.52 16.83
N ALA A 139 8.27 -10.43 15.74
CA ALA A 139 8.48 -9.46 14.67
C ALA A 139 8.32 -8.03 15.20
N PHE A 140 7.21 -7.76 15.87
CA PHE A 140 6.93 -6.46 16.49
C PHE A 140 8.04 -6.05 17.46
N ARG A 141 8.51 -6.97 18.31
CA ARG A 141 9.59 -6.68 19.26
C ARG A 141 10.89 -6.24 18.58
N ILE A 142 11.29 -6.86 17.48
CA ILE A 142 12.53 -6.45 16.79
C ILE A 142 12.33 -5.18 15.96
N LEU A 143 11.17 -5.03 15.32
CA LEU A 143 10.86 -3.86 14.50
C LEU A 143 10.76 -2.59 15.37
N SER A 144 10.11 -2.69 16.52
CA SER A 144 9.91 -1.57 17.45
C SER A 144 11.17 -1.07 18.13
N GLN A 145 12.30 -1.78 18.01
CA GLN A 145 13.62 -1.26 18.43
C GLN A 145 14.02 -0.01 17.65
N LYS A 146 13.51 0.16 16.42
CA LYS A 146 13.65 1.40 15.66
C LYS A 146 12.56 2.37 16.08
N GLN A 147 12.89 3.33 16.95
CA GLN A 147 11.94 4.29 17.51
C GLN A 147 11.12 5.06 16.46
N ASN A 148 11.71 5.33 15.29
CA ASN A 148 11.07 6.12 14.24
C ASN A 148 10.30 5.29 13.21
N LEU A 149 10.52 3.97 13.17
CA LEU A 149 9.87 3.09 12.19
C LEU A 149 8.39 3.00 12.51
N ARG A 150 7.53 3.22 11.52
CA ARG A 150 6.09 3.13 11.69
C ARG A 150 5.62 1.73 11.34
N LEU A 151 4.93 1.10 12.29
CA LEU A 151 4.32 -0.21 12.08
C LEU A 151 2.82 0.00 11.95
N ILE A 152 2.30 -0.32 10.77
CA ILE A 152 0.91 -0.08 10.42
C ILE A 152 0.23 -1.42 10.22
N GLU A 153 -0.77 -1.68 11.07
CA GLU A 153 -1.70 -2.78 10.87
C GLU A 153 -2.78 -2.36 9.88
N ILE A 154 -3.17 -3.24 8.96
CA ILE A 154 -4.20 -2.94 7.95
C ILE A 154 -5.29 -3.99 7.94
N SER A 155 -6.51 -3.58 7.57
CA SER A 155 -7.53 -4.53 7.11
C SER A 155 -7.43 -4.68 5.60
N LEU A 156 -7.33 -5.94 5.16
CA LEU A 156 -7.43 -6.30 3.75
C LEU A 156 -8.89 -6.52 3.30
N ASP A 157 -9.87 -6.25 4.16
CA ASP A 157 -11.27 -6.34 3.78
C ASP A 157 -11.58 -5.38 2.64
N ASP A 158 -12.58 -5.75 1.85
CA ASP A 158 -13.03 -4.97 0.71
C ASP A 158 -13.57 -3.61 1.16
N VAL A 159 -13.27 -2.61 0.34
CA VAL A 159 -13.92 -1.31 0.47
C VAL A 159 -15.41 -1.50 0.19
N PRO A 160 -16.32 -0.85 0.94
CA PRO A 160 -17.75 -0.99 0.68
C PRO A 160 -18.09 -0.70 -0.80
N PRO A 161 -18.93 -1.53 -1.44
CA PRO A 161 -19.33 -1.32 -2.82
C PRO A 161 -19.92 0.07 -3.04
N GLY A 162 -19.65 0.67 -4.20
CA GLY A 162 -20.12 2.01 -4.56
C GLY A 162 -19.32 3.15 -3.93
N THR A 163 -18.15 2.87 -3.36
CA THR A 163 -17.19 3.90 -2.99
C THR A 163 -16.62 4.53 -4.26
N GLN A 164 -16.61 5.86 -4.32
CA GLN A 164 -16.11 6.62 -5.47
C GLN A 164 -14.65 7.03 -5.25
N ASP A 165 -13.88 7.07 -6.34
CA ASP A 165 -12.58 7.75 -6.38
C ASP A 165 -12.78 9.21 -6.80
N MET A 166 -12.14 10.13 -6.07
CA MET A 166 -12.31 11.57 -6.25
C MET A 166 -10.97 12.27 -6.39
N LYS A 167 -10.82 13.07 -7.45
CA LYS A 167 -9.61 13.86 -7.69
C LYS A 167 -9.92 15.34 -7.77
N ARG A 168 -9.19 16.14 -7.00
CA ARG A 168 -9.33 17.60 -7.03
C ARG A 168 -8.76 18.14 -8.33
N VAL A 169 -9.52 19.03 -9.00
CA VAL A 169 -9.06 19.80 -10.15
C VAL A 169 -9.32 21.29 -9.93
N ASN A 170 -8.74 22.14 -10.77
CA ASN A 170 -8.97 23.58 -10.67
C ASN A 170 -10.46 23.89 -10.83
N GLY A 171 -11.06 24.47 -9.80
CA GLY A 171 -12.47 24.86 -9.80
C GLY A 171 -13.48 23.73 -9.57
N GLY A 172 -13.04 22.49 -9.33
CA GLY A 172 -13.98 21.36 -9.20
C GLY A 172 -13.38 20.06 -8.68
N ILE A 173 -14.10 18.96 -8.90
CA ILE A 173 -13.68 17.59 -8.59
C ILE A 173 -14.04 16.68 -9.77
N LEU A 174 -13.20 15.67 -10.02
CA LEU A 174 -13.54 14.52 -10.84
C LEU A 174 -14.01 13.41 -9.91
N VAL A 175 -15.08 12.72 -10.30
CA VAL A 175 -15.68 11.62 -9.55
C VAL A 175 -15.82 10.43 -10.49
N GLN A 176 -15.33 9.27 -10.08
CA GLN A 176 -15.40 8.04 -10.84
C GLN A 176 -15.64 6.84 -9.91
N ASP A 177 -16.06 5.71 -10.47
CA ASP A 177 -16.04 4.46 -9.75
C ASP A 177 -14.59 4.04 -9.48
N ARG A 178 -14.35 3.31 -8.38
CA ARG A 178 -13.03 2.70 -8.14
C ARG A 178 -12.72 1.66 -9.21
N ASP A 179 -11.45 1.55 -9.58
CA ASP A 179 -10.99 0.49 -10.47
C ASP A 179 -10.79 -0.80 -9.66
N GLU A 180 -11.78 -1.68 -9.73
CA GLU A 180 -11.80 -2.97 -9.01
C GLU A 180 -11.66 -4.16 -9.97
N LYS A 181 -11.36 -3.90 -11.25
CA LYS A 181 -11.36 -4.94 -12.27
C LYS A 181 -10.07 -5.77 -12.22
N ILE A 182 -10.21 -7.03 -11.80
CA ILE A 182 -9.12 -8.01 -11.91
C ILE A 182 -9.11 -8.62 -13.33
N VAL A 183 -8.01 -8.43 -14.05
CA VAL A 183 -7.81 -9.02 -15.38
C VAL A 183 -7.48 -10.50 -15.26
N THR A 184 -8.20 -11.34 -16.00
CA THR A 184 -7.98 -12.79 -16.03
C THR A 184 -7.47 -13.25 -17.39
N ALA A 185 -6.97 -14.49 -17.45
CA ALA A 185 -6.56 -15.09 -18.73
C ALA A 185 -7.69 -15.11 -19.78
N ALA A 186 -8.95 -15.11 -19.36
CA ALA A 186 -10.12 -15.09 -20.24
C ALA A 186 -10.36 -13.72 -20.90
N ASP A 187 -9.87 -12.64 -20.27
CA ASP A 187 -9.96 -11.28 -20.81
C ASP A 187 -8.89 -11.01 -21.89
N LEU A 188 -7.88 -11.86 -21.98
CA LEU A 188 -6.72 -11.65 -22.85
C LEU A 188 -6.94 -12.21 -24.26
N LYS A 189 -6.58 -11.40 -25.27
CA LYS A 189 -6.56 -11.80 -26.68
C LYS A 189 -5.14 -11.92 -27.20
N ILE A 190 -4.74 -13.11 -27.66
CA ILE A 190 -3.43 -13.34 -28.29
C ILE A 190 -3.47 -12.80 -29.72
N VAL A 191 -2.71 -11.73 -29.98
CA VAL A 191 -2.62 -11.06 -31.30
C VAL A 191 -1.37 -11.45 -32.11
N THR A 192 -0.51 -12.31 -31.57
CA THR A 192 0.75 -12.76 -32.19
C THR A 192 0.69 -14.22 -32.63
N LYS A 193 1.53 -14.61 -33.61
CA LYS A 193 1.65 -16.02 -34.05
C LYS A 193 2.16 -16.94 -32.93
N LYS A 194 3.15 -16.48 -32.16
CA LYS A 194 3.69 -17.21 -31.01
C LYS A 194 2.78 -17.00 -29.81
N LYS A 195 2.32 -18.11 -29.21
CA LYS A 195 1.53 -18.10 -27.98
C LYS A 195 2.46 -18.08 -26.75
N PRO A 196 2.11 -17.34 -25.68
CA PRO A 196 2.87 -17.41 -24.43
C PRO A 196 2.78 -18.82 -23.83
N THR A 197 3.86 -19.26 -23.19
CA THR A 197 3.82 -20.44 -22.33
C THR A 197 2.95 -20.16 -21.09
N LYS A 198 2.59 -21.20 -20.32
CA LYS A 198 1.85 -21.01 -19.07
C LYS A 198 2.58 -20.06 -18.12
N ALA A 199 3.90 -20.22 -17.96
CA ALA A 199 4.70 -19.36 -17.11
C ALA A 199 4.69 -17.91 -17.60
N GLN A 200 4.84 -17.68 -18.92
CA GLN A 200 4.76 -16.34 -19.50
C GLN A 200 3.38 -15.72 -19.33
N MET A 201 2.30 -16.51 -19.46
CA MET A 201 0.95 -16.02 -19.22
C MET A 201 0.74 -15.58 -17.77
N GLN A 202 1.27 -16.33 -16.79
CA GLN A 202 1.22 -15.92 -15.39
C GLN A 202 2.01 -14.61 -15.16
N SER A 203 3.20 -14.49 -15.75
CA SER A 203 3.97 -13.23 -15.67
C SER A 203 3.26 -12.05 -16.32
N LEU A 204 2.50 -12.27 -17.41
CA LEU A 204 1.70 -11.23 -18.07
C LEU A 204 0.44 -10.85 -17.30
N LEU A 205 -0.09 -11.74 -16.45
CA LEU A 205 -1.22 -11.43 -15.57
C LEU A 205 -0.77 -10.71 -14.30
N PHE A 206 0.47 -10.96 -13.87
CA PHE A 206 1.08 -10.30 -12.73
C PHE A 206 1.52 -8.85 -13.04
N GLY A 207 2.09 -8.61 -14.23
CA GLY A 207 2.65 -7.31 -14.62
C GLY A 207 1.66 -6.43 -15.36
#